data_AF-A0A9Q1HZU9-F1
#
_entry.id   AF-A0A9Q1HZU9-F1
#
_cell.length_a   1.000
_cell.length_b   1.000
_cell.length_c   1.000
_cell.angle_alpha   90.00
_cell.angle_beta   90.00
_cell.angle_gamma   90.00
#
_symmetry.space_group_name_H-M   'P 1'
#
loop_
_entity.id
_entity.type
_entity.pdbx_description
1 polymer ?
#
loop_
_entity_poly.entity_id
_entity_poly.type
_entity_poly.pdbx_seq_one_letter_code
_entity_poly.pdbx_strand_id
1 'polypeptide(L)'
;MWRCWSSNQEERAAIQADRNIEKMIRDHRKRLRLERRFYMIGEENSGMTTLFRQIRIIHGEGHSDQDRGGFTKTVFQNLFTAMQALTNAMTTLNIPYANPENQLYSQWIQDVKPQQVSTLEARHADAIRRLWSDAGIRACYSRRREFKLLDSTEYYMDDLDRIAAPGYIPTDQDILRAKTSLRGLEECAFDMGQHCFRIYRYTPVTRRSILHRVIVSVDFLLFVASLSQYDQFESSDDFENLLRMNLNLFKLIINNRLYRSMPVILFLNKKDILAEKIQTSHLQTYFPEFTGKQGDAEAAMDFIRGLFQSIVIAEGRLVCVHFTCALDPGNIHQAFCDIKDNVLAYVVPRVNEGPQCWGGTEQLIKLIKPSTDVRYRDKKIKTRIKK
;
A
#
# COMPACT_ATOMS: atom_id res chain seq x y z
N MET A 1 71.71 -1.64 6.47
CA MET A 1 70.96 -2.64 5.67
C MET A 1 69.52 -2.88 6.19
N TRP A 2 68.87 -1.89 6.84
CA TRP A 2 67.56 -2.07 7.48
C TRP A 2 66.42 -1.20 6.91
N ARG A 3 66.66 -0.41 5.84
CA ARG A 3 65.65 0.50 5.24
C ARG A 3 64.97 -0.01 3.95
N CYS A 4 65.33 -1.21 3.46
CA CYS A 4 64.79 -1.76 2.20
C CYS A 4 63.76 -2.89 2.41
N TRP A 5 63.59 -3.37 3.65
CA TRP A 5 62.65 -4.46 3.98
C TRP A 5 61.26 -3.93 4.36
N SER A 6 61.19 -2.75 5.01
CA SER A 6 59.91 -2.12 5.36
C SER A 6 59.14 -1.62 4.13
N SER A 7 59.83 -1.02 3.15
CA SER A 7 59.20 -0.52 1.92
C SER A 7 58.59 -1.66 1.09
N ASN A 8 59.26 -2.81 1.01
CA ASN A 8 58.75 -4.00 0.30
C ASN A 8 57.52 -4.62 0.99
N GLN A 9 57.42 -4.48 2.32
CA GLN A 9 56.30 -5.03 3.08
C GLN A 9 55.08 -4.10 3.00
N GLU A 10 55.30 -2.79 3.05
CA GLU A 10 54.28 -1.76 2.82
C GLU A 10 53.75 -1.77 1.37
N GLU A 11 54.64 -1.94 0.38
CA GLU A 11 54.26 -2.04 -1.04
C GLU A 11 53.47 -3.32 -1.33
N ARG A 12 53.85 -4.46 -0.73
CA ARG A 12 53.05 -5.69 -0.80
C ARG A 12 51.69 -5.55 -0.11
N ALA A 13 51.64 -4.84 1.02
CA ALA A 13 50.39 -4.54 1.72
C ALA A 13 49.48 -3.61 0.89
N ALA A 14 50.05 -2.61 0.22
CA ALA A 14 49.33 -1.72 -0.69
C ALA A 14 48.76 -2.47 -1.90
N ILE A 15 49.56 -3.31 -2.56
CA ILE A 15 49.11 -4.16 -3.68
C ILE A 15 47.99 -5.11 -3.24
N GLN A 16 48.07 -5.67 -2.02
CA GLN A 16 47.03 -6.53 -1.48
C GLN A 16 45.76 -5.74 -1.13
N ALA A 17 45.89 -4.53 -0.61
CA ALA A 17 44.78 -3.62 -0.34
C ALA A 17 44.07 -3.21 -1.65
N ASP A 18 44.81 -2.83 -2.68
CA ASP A 18 44.28 -2.48 -4.00
C ASP A 18 43.52 -3.66 -4.63
N ARG A 19 44.08 -4.87 -4.58
CA ARG A 19 43.39 -6.08 -5.05
C ARG A 19 42.10 -6.35 -4.27
N ASN A 20 42.11 -6.13 -2.95
CA ASN A 20 40.92 -6.28 -2.12
C ASN A 20 39.86 -5.23 -2.49
N ILE A 21 40.26 -3.97 -2.72
CA ILE A 21 39.38 -2.88 -3.15
C ILE A 21 38.79 -3.19 -4.53
N GLU A 22 39.60 -3.60 -5.50
CA GLU A 22 39.12 -3.99 -6.84
C GLU A 22 38.14 -5.17 -6.79
N LYS A 23 38.39 -6.14 -5.91
CA LYS A 23 37.45 -7.25 -5.68
C LYS A 23 36.13 -6.72 -5.09
N MET A 24 36.19 -5.88 -4.06
CA MET A 24 35.01 -5.25 -3.46
C MET A 24 34.23 -4.42 -4.48
N ILE A 25 34.90 -3.64 -5.34
CA ILE A 25 34.26 -2.86 -6.41
C ILE A 25 33.58 -3.78 -7.44
N ARG A 26 34.23 -4.87 -7.85
CA ARG A 26 33.64 -5.85 -8.77
C ARG A 26 32.40 -6.51 -8.18
N ASP A 27 32.48 -6.93 -6.93
CA ASP A 27 31.36 -7.57 -6.24
C ASP A 27 30.23 -6.57 -5.99
N HIS A 28 30.54 -5.33 -5.64
CA HIS A 28 29.57 -4.25 -5.53
C HIS A 28 28.89 -3.94 -6.87
N ARG A 29 29.64 -3.86 -7.98
CA ARG A 29 29.07 -3.69 -9.33
C ARG A 29 28.15 -4.84 -9.72
N LYS A 30 28.49 -6.09 -9.37
CA LYS A 30 27.60 -7.24 -9.60
C LYS A 30 26.30 -7.13 -8.80
N ARG A 31 26.38 -6.71 -7.53
CA ARG A 31 25.19 -6.46 -6.70
C ARG A 31 24.32 -5.34 -7.26
N LEU A 32 24.91 -4.22 -7.66
CA LEU A 32 24.19 -3.09 -8.28
C LEU A 32 23.46 -3.50 -9.57
N ARG A 33 24.01 -4.45 -10.36
CA ARG A 33 23.34 -4.98 -11.57
C ARG A 33 22.11 -5.83 -11.27
N LEU A 34 22.04 -6.42 -10.08
CA LEU A 34 20.93 -7.26 -9.64
C LEU A 34 19.92 -6.50 -8.77
N GLU A 35 20.28 -5.28 -8.36
CA GLU A 35 19.44 -4.37 -7.61
C GLU A 35 18.29 -3.85 -8.48
N ARG A 36 17.08 -3.85 -7.93
CA ARG A 36 15.85 -3.40 -8.59
C ARG A 36 15.16 -2.37 -7.71
N ARG A 37 15.09 -1.13 -8.18
CA ARG A 37 14.63 0.01 -7.40
C ARG A 37 13.20 0.39 -7.77
N PHE A 38 12.30 0.36 -6.79
CA PHE A 38 10.89 0.68 -6.96
C PHE A 38 10.58 1.99 -6.25
N TYR A 39 9.83 2.86 -6.92
CA TYR A 39 9.26 4.04 -6.29
C TYR A 39 7.78 3.82 -6.00
N MET A 40 7.44 3.75 -4.72
CA MET A 40 6.08 3.52 -4.24
C MET A 40 5.33 4.86 -4.10
N ILE A 41 4.22 4.99 -4.81
CA ILE A 41 3.34 6.16 -4.77
C ILE A 41 1.88 5.71 -4.61
N GLY A 42 1.09 6.44 -3.84
CA GLY A 42 -0.34 6.25 -3.76
C GLY A 42 -0.99 7.44 -3.05
N GLU A 43 -2.32 7.50 -3.13
CA GLU A 43 -3.11 8.44 -2.36
C GLU A 43 -3.05 8.13 -0.86
N GLU A 44 -3.47 9.09 -0.01
CA GLU A 44 -3.69 8.83 1.40
C GLU A 44 -4.70 7.69 1.58
N ASN A 45 -4.49 6.84 2.59
CA ASN A 45 -5.35 5.68 2.90
C ASN A 45 -5.43 4.59 1.80
N SER A 46 -4.62 4.66 0.72
CA SER A 46 -4.47 3.56 -0.25
C SER A 46 -3.94 2.24 0.35
N GLY A 47 -3.36 2.31 1.56
CA GLY A 47 -2.71 1.19 2.24
C GLY A 47 -1.20 1.08 1.93
N MET A 48 -0.61 2.10 1.32
CA MET A 48 0.83 2.20 1.06
C MET A 48 1.69 1.96 2.32
N THR A 49 1.34 2.55 3.47
CA THR A 49 2.05 2.31 4.75
C THR A 49 2.00 0.85 5.18
N THR A 50 0.80 0.27 5.12
CA THR A 50 0.57 -1.12 5.52
C THR A 50 1.35 -2.07 4.62
N LEU A 51 1.30 -1.85 3.31
CA LEU A 51 2.06 -2.63 2.34
C LEU A 51 3.57 -2.51 2.57
N PHE A 52 4.08 -1.31 2.79
CA PHE A 52 5.51 -1.08 3.07
C PHE A 52 5.97 -1.82 4.33
N ARG A 53 5.17 -1.79 5.40
CA ARG A 53 5.43 -2.56 6.62
C ARG A 53 5.35 -4.07 6.39
N GLN A 54 4.34 -4.53 5.65
CA GLN A 54 4.17 -5.94 5.35
C GLN A 54 5.40 -6.50 4.62
N ILE A 55 5.95 -5.73 3.67
CA ILE A 55 7.18 -6.09 2.97
C ILE A 55 8.36 -6.17 3.94
N ARG A 56 8.50 -5.20 4.87
CA ARG A 56 9.53 -5.25 5.92
C ARG A 56 9.41 -6.45 6.84
N ILE A 57 8.18 -6.88 7.14
CA ILE A 57 7.90 -8.04 8.00
C ILE A 57 8.22 -9.36 7.30
N ILE A 58 7.79 -9.53 6.04
CA ILE A 58 8.00 -10.80 5.31
C ILE A 58 9.44 -10.96 4.84
N HIS A 59 10.06 -9.87 4.38
CA HIS A 59 11.30 -9.93 3.61
C HIS A 59 12.46 -9.14 4.23
N GLY A 60 12.18 -8.24 5.18
CA GLY A 60 13.21 -7.49 5.89
C GLY A 60 13.58 -8.13 7.22
N GLU A 61 14.22 -7.34 8.09
CA GLU A 61 14.62 -7.74 9.45
C GLU A 61 13.44 -7.77 10.44
N GLY A 62 12.20 -7.56 9.98
CA GLY A 62 11.03 -7.45 10.83
C GLY A 62 11.04 -6.19 11.71
N HIS A 63 10.33 -6.25 12.82
CA HIS A 63 10.33 -5.23 13.88
C HIS A 63 10.96 -5.82 15.14
N SER A 64 11.99 -5.17 15.68
CA SER A 64 12.53 -5.54 16.99
C SER A 64 11.51 -5.23 18.09
N ASP A 65 11.64 -5.87 19.26
CA ASP A 65 10.75 -5.58 20.40
C ASP A 65 10.85 -4.10 20.85
N GLN A 66 12.02 -3.48 20.66
CA GLN A 66 12.21 -2.05 20.88
C GLN A 66 11.43 -1.21 19.86
N ASP A 67 11.43 -1.59 18.58
CA ASP A 67 10.63 -0.93 17.54
C ASP A 67 9.14 -1.07 17.81
N ARG A 68 8.70 -2.26 18.27
CA ARG A 68 7.30 -2.55 18.64
C ARG A 68 6.81 -1.63 19.75
N GLY A 69 7.63 -1.37 20.77
CA GLY A 69 7.30 -0.44 21.85
C GLY A 69 7.02 0.99 21.36
N GLY A 70 7.66 1.41 20.26
CA GLY A 70 7.39 2.70 19.61
C GLY A 70 5.97 2.82 19.02
N PHE A 71 5.36 1.68 18.63
CA PHE A 71 4.01 1.64 18.07
C PHE A 71 2.91 1.62 19.14
N THR A 72 3.22 1.27 20.40
CA THR A 72 2.24 1.23 21.50
C THR A 72 1.52 2.56 21.62
N LYS A 73 2.30 3.65 21.65
CA LYS A 73 1.77 5.02 21.66
C LYS A 73 0.83 5.24 20.49
N THR A 74 1.27 4.94 19.26
CA THR A 74 0.48 5.13 18.04
C THR A 74 -0.85 4.39 18.08
N VAL A 75 -0.88 3.14 18.57
CA VAL A 75 -2.14 2.37 18.70
C VAL A 75 -3.11 3.11 19.62
N PHE A 76 -2.65 3.61 20.77
CA PHE A 76 -3.49 4.40 21.67
C PHE A 76 -4.00 5.68 21.00
N GLN A 77 -3.14 6.42 20.28
CA GLN A 77 -3.55 7.62 19.55
C GLN A 77 -4.64 7.33 18.51
N ASN A 78 -4.53 6.19 17.83
CA ASN A 78 -5.52 5.76 16.84
C ASN A 78 -6.85 5.39 17.48
N LEU A 79 -6.85 4.74 18.65
CA LEU A 79 -8.07 4.46 19.42
C LEU A 79 -8.84 5.74 19.75
N PHE A 80 -8.15 6.74 20.31
CA PHE A 80 -8.77 8.04 20.62
C PHE A 80 -9.26 8.74 19.35
N THR A 81 -8.45 8.76 18.30
CA THR A 81 -8.81 9.40 17.02
C THR A 81 -10.06 8.74 16.40
N ALA A 82 -10.14 7.42 16.42
CA ALA A 82 -11.29 6.67 15.92
C ALA A 82 -12.55 6.95 16.72
N MET A 83 -12.45 6.90 18.06
CA MET A 83 -13.60 7.16 18.93
C MET A 83 -14.08 8.62 18.81
N GLN A 84 -13.14 9.57 18.71
CA GLN A 84 -13.49 10.98 18.49
C GLN A 84 -14.21 11.20 17.16
N ALA A 85 -13.75 10.53 16.10
CA ALA A 85 -14.42 10.59 14.79
C ALA A 85 -15.84 10.02 14.87
N LEU A 86 -16.06 8.91 15.58
CA LEU A 86 -17.39 8.32 15.78
C LEU A 86 -18.34 9.24 16.56
N THR A 87 -17.90 9.79 17.68
CA THR A 87 -18.75 10.68 18.49
C THR A 87 -19.06 11.99 17.76
N ASN A 88 -18.12 12.51 16.97
CA ASN A 88 -18.37 13.70 16.13
C ASN A 88 -19.38 13.37 15.02
N ALA A 89 -19.24 12.22 14.37
CA ALA A 89 -20.18 11.75 13.36
C ALA A 89 -21.58 11.52 13.94
N MET A 90 -21.71 11.07 15.19
CA MET A 90 -23.02 10.99 15.85
C MET A 90 -23.72 12.35 15.94
N THR A 91 -22.98 13.41 16.30
CA THR A 91 -23.51 14.77 16.32
C THR A 91 -23.89 15.24 14.91
N THR A 92 -23.03 15.04 13.93
CA THR A 92 -23.31 15.46 12.53
C THR A 92 -24.50 14.73 11.93
N LEU A 93 -24.63 13.43 12.19
CA LEU A 93 -25.71 12.59 11.65
C LEU A 93 -26.97 12.59 12.53
N ASN A 94 -26.99 13.38 13.61
CA ASN A 94 -28.07 13.45 14.60
C ASN A 94 -28.50 12.08 15.14
N ILE A 95 -27.54 11.21 15.44
CA ILE A 95 -27.78 9.90 16.05
C ILE A 95 -27.72 10.08 17.57
N PRO A 96 -28.79 9.77 18.33
CA PRO A 96 -28.75 9.83 19.78
C PRO A 96 -27.98 8.65 20.38
N TYR A 97 -27.38 8.86 21.55
CA TYR A 97 -26.82 7.76 22.35
C TYR A 97 -27.96 6.90 22.90
N ALA A 98 -27.76 5.58 22.91
CA ALA A 98 -28.74 4.68 23.52
C ALA A 98 -28.76 4.81 25.05
N ASN A 99 -27.58 4.97 25.66
CA ASN A 99 -27.45 5.34 27.06
C ASN A 99 -27.11 6.83 27.20
N PRO A 100 -27.95 7.66 27.86
CA PRO A 100 -27.65 9.09 28.08
C PRO A 100 -26.34 9.35 28.81
N GLU A 101 -25.87 8.44 29.68
CA GLU A 101 -24.58 8.60 30.38
C GLU A 101 -23.39 8.60 29.41
N ASN A 102 -23.54 7.95 28.24
CA ASN A 102 -22.50 7.93 27.21
C ASN A 102 -22.24 9.30 26.59
N GLN A 103 -23.15 10.26 26.76
CA GLN A 103 -22.89 11.63 26.39
C GLN A 103 -21.73 12.24 27.21
N LEU A 104 -21.65 11.92 28.51
CA LEU A 104 -20.55 12.38 29.36
C LEU A 104 -19.23 11.73 28.95
N TYR A 105 -19.23 10.41 28.74
CA TYR A 105 -18.04 9.69 28.27
C TYR A 105 -17.56 10.20 26.91
N SER A 106 -18.48 10.58 26.02
CA SER A 106 -18.13 11.16 24.71
C SER A 106 -17.39 12.50 24.86
N GLN A 107 -17.84 13.37 25.75
CA GLN A 107 -17.18 14.65 26.06
C GLN A 107 -15.78 14.41 26.63
N TRP A 108 -15.64 13.47 27.57
CA TRP A 108 -14.34 13.14 28.15
C TRP A 108 -13.34 12.65 27.10
N ILE A 109 -13.79 11.84 26.13
CA ILE A 109 -12.92 11.39 25.03
C ILE A 109 -12.59 12.53 24.07
N GLN A 110 -13.50 13.48 23.83
CA GLN A 110 -13.23 14.68 23.00
C GLN A 110 -12.19 15.62 23.61
N ASP A 111 -12.15 15.73 24.94
CA ASP A 111 -11.19 16.62 25.63
C ASP A 111 -9.74 16.11 25.55
N VAL A 112 -9.53 14.82 25.28
CA VAL A 112 -8.19 14.23 25.16
C VAL A 112 -7.58 14.62 23.81
N LYS A 113 -6.35 15.15 23.83
CA LYS A 113 -5.58 15.41 22.60
C LYS A 113 -4.85 14.13 22.18
N PRO A 114 -5.21 13.45 21.06
CA PRO A 114 -4.60 12.17 20.70
C PRO A 114 -3.07 12.26 20.57
N GLN A 115 -2.53 13.38 20.08
CA GLN A 115 -1.09 13.55 19.87
C GLN A 115 -0.27 13.52 21.17
N GLN A 116 -0.91 13.83 22.30
CA GLN A 116 -0.29 13.87 23.63
C GLN A 116 -0.44 12.55 24.39
N VAL A 117 -1.29 11.63 23.93
CA VAL A 117 -1.50 10.32 24.56
C VAL A 117 -0.22 9.49 24.44
N SER A 118 0.31 9.05 25.59
CA SER A 118 1.41 8.09 25.72
C SER A 118 0.99 6.76 26.33
N THR A 119 -0.03 6.77 27.20
CA THR A 119 -0.55 5.61 27.92
C THR A 119 -2.07 5.57 27.85
N LEU A 120 -2.63 4.36 27.84
CA LEU A 120 -4.07 4.16 27.95
C LEU A 120 -4.46 3.90 29.41
N GLU A 121 -4.99 4.91 30.08
CA GLU A 121 -5.45 4.77 31.47
C GLU A 121 -6.76 3.95 31.54
N ALA A 122 -6.95 3.20 32.62
CA ALA A 122 -8.11 2.32 32.80
C ALA A 122 -9.46 3.04 32.64
N ARG A 123 -9.57 4.29 33.11
CA ARG A 123 -10.79 5.11 32.95
C ARG A 123 -11.12 5.41 31.49
N HIS A 124 -10.11 5.63 30.66
CA HIS A 124 -10.31 5.90 29.23
C HIS A 124 -10.66 4.61 28.49
N ALA A 125 -10.03 3.49 28.85
CA ALA A 125 -10.40 2.19 28.31
C ALA A 125 -11.87 1.84 28.66
N ASP A 126 -12.33 2.09 29.88
CA ASP A 126 -13.73 1.84 30.25
C ASP A 126 -14.70 2.76 29.50
N ALA A 127 -14.37 4.05 29.36
CA ALA A 127 -15.17 4.99 28.57
C ALA A 127 -15.29 4.53 27.10
N ILE A 128 -14.18 4.15 26.46
CA ILE A 128 -14.17 3.64 25.08
C ILE A 128 -15.00 2.36 24.99
N ARG A 129 -14.88 1.44 25.94
CA ARG A 129 -15.66 0.19 25.98
C ARG A 129 -17.16 0.45 26.05
N ARG A 130 -17.60 1.37 26.94
CA ARG A 130 -19.00 1.75 27.10
C ARG A 130 -19.55 2.42 25.85
N LEU A 131 -18.77 3.33 25.25
CA LEU A 131 -19.14 3.99 24.00
C LEU A 131 -19.25 2.96 22.86
N TRP A 132 -18.29 2.06 22.68
CA TRP A 132 -18.33 1.06 21.62
C TRP A 132 -19.50 0.08 21.75
N SER A 133 -19.90 -0.21 22.98
CA SER A 133 -21.06 -1.06 23.28
C SER A 133 -22.42 -0.35 23.09
N ASP A 134 -22.42 0.97 22.90
CA ASP A 134 -23.65 1.76 22.71
C ASP A 134 -24.29 1.48 21.33
N ALA A 135 -25.60 1.22 21.32
CA ALA A 135 -26.31 0.94 20.07
C ALA A 135 -26.31 2.14 19.10
N GLY A 136 -26.28 3.38 19.60
CA GLY A 136 -26.14 4.60 18.79
C GLY A 136 -24.78 4.69 18.12
N ILE A 137 -23.70 4.39 18.84
CA ILE A 137 -22.33 4.33 18.27
C ILE A 137 -22.23 3.22 17.23
N ARG A 138 -22.78 2.02 17.51
CA ARG A 138 -22.78 0.91 16.53
C ARG A 138 -23.60 1.26 15.28
N ALA A 139 -24.73 1.93 15.43
CA ALA A 139 -25.51 2.45 14.30
C ALA A 139 -24.72 3.49 13.50
N CYS A 140 -24.01 4.41 14.17
CA CYS A 140 -23.12 5.37 13.52
C CYS A 140 -21.99 4.68 12.75
N TYR A 141 -21.36 3.66 13.34
CA TYR A 141 -20.32 2.86 12.69
C TYR A 141 -20.82 2.14 11.42
N SER A 142 -22.07 1.69 11.39
CA SER A 142 -22.65 1.09 10.17
C SER A 142 -22.70 2.10 9.00
N ARG A 143 -22.77 3.40 9.31
CA ARG A 143 -22.75 4.52 8.36
C ARG A 143 -21.36 5.13 8.17
N ARG A 144 -20.28 4.42 8.53
CA ARG A 144 -18.86 4.85 8.41
C ARG A 144 -18.39 5.30 7.01
N ARG A 145 -19.20 5.10 5.96
CA ARG A 145 -18.92 5.63 4.62
C ARG A 145 -19.19 7.14 4.50
N GLU A 146 -20.01 7.71 5.39
CA GLU A 146 -20.46 9.11 5.35
C GLU A 146 -19.44 10.07 6.00
N PHE A 147 -18.42 9.55 6.69
CA PHE A 147 -17.40 10.34 7.36
C PHE A 147 -16.04 9.64 7.34
N LYS A 148 -14.98 10.39 7.65
CA LYS A 148 -13.61 9.84 7.68
C LYS A 148 -13.38 9.05 8.97
N LEU A 149 -13.29 7.73 8.86
CA LEU A 149 -12.97 6.81 9.95
C LEU A 149 -11.77 5.93 9.58
N LEU A 150 -11.02 5.47 10.58
CA LEU A 150 -9.95 4.49 10.38
C LEU A 150 -10.55 3.12 10.05
N ASP A 151 -10.11 2.47 8.96
CA ASP A 151 -10.55 1.11 8.61
C ASP A 151 -10.27 0.10 9.73
N SER A 152 -9.21 0.33 10.52
CA SER A 152 -8.80 -0.51 11.65
C SER A 152 -9.57 -0.27 12.94
N THR A 153 -10.61 0.59 12.94
CA THR A 153 -11.37 0.94 14.14
C THR A 153 -11.95 -0.30 14.81
N GLU A 154 -12.73 -1.11 14.09
CA GLU A 154 -13.40 -2.28 14.67
C GLU A 154 -12.41 -3.27 15.28
N TYR A 155 -11.32 -3.58 14.55
CA TYR A 155 -10.24 -4.43 15.05
C TYR A 155 -9.69 -3.99 16.41
N TYR A 156 -9.40 -2.70 16.59
CA TYR A 156 -8.87 -2.21 17.86
C TYR A 156 -9.92 -2.11 18.96
N MET A 157 -11.17 -1.80 18.60
CA MET A 157 -12.25 -1.67 19.59
C MET A 157 -12.67 -3.04 20.14
N ASP A 158 -12.68 -4.08 19.29
CA ASP A 158 -13.03 -5.44 19.70
C ASP A 158 -11.93 -6.09 20.56
N ASP A 159 -10.65 -5.75 20.32
CA ASP A 159 -9.49 -6.20 21.10
C ASP A 159 -9.06 -5.22 22.22
N LEU A 160 -9.95 -4.32 22.64
CA LEU A 160 -9.60 -3.24 23.57
C LEU A 160 -9.01 -3.75 24.89
N ASP A 161 -9.48 -4.88 25.40
CA ASP A 161 -8.99 -5.46 26.66
C ASP A 161 -7.52 -5.90 26.57
N ARG A 162 -7.11 -6.45 25.42
CA ARG A 162 -5.71 -6.82 25.15
C ARG A 162 -4.84 -5.56 25.06
N ILE A 163 -5.35 -4.52 24.42
CA ILE A 163 -4.61 -3.26 24.20
C ILE A 163 -4.49 -2.46 25.50
N ALA A 164 -5.49 -2.51 26.38
CA ALA A 164 -5.51 -1.83 27.68
C ALA A 164 -4.73 -2.58 28.77
N ALA A 165 -4.27 -3.81 28.51
CA ALA A 165 -3.53 -4.60 29.49
C ALA A 165 -2.19 -3.93 29.88
N PRO A 166 -1.79 -4.01 31.17
CA PRO A 166 -0.47 -3.55 31.60
C PRO A 166 0.64 -4.28 30.85
N GLY A 167 1.62 -3.55 30.32
CA GLY A 167 2.73 -4.13 29.56
C GLY A 167 2.39 -4.53 28.12
N TYR A 168 1.29 -4.00 27.55
CA TYR A 168 0.91 -4.23 26.16
C TYR A 168 2.05 -3.92 25.17
N ILE A 169 2.41 -4.93 24.37
CA ILE A 169 3.32 -4.84 23.23
C ILE A 169 2.52 -5.13 21.96
N PRO A 170 2.51 -4.22 20.97
CA PRO A 170 1.81 -4.42 19.71
C PRO A 170 2.31 -5.66 18.96
N THR A 171 1.35 -6.43 18.47
CA THR A 171 1.60 -7.51 17.51
C THR A 171 1.90 -6.94 16.13
N ASP A 172 2.43 -7.75 15.22
CA ASP A 172 2.61 -7.33 13.82
C ASP A 172 1.29 -6.87 13.20
N GLN A 173 0.19 -7.48 13.61
CA GLN A 173 -1.14 -7.21 13.11
C GLN A 173 -1.71 -5.87 13.61
N ASP A 174 -1.29 -5.44 14.81
CA ASP A 174 -1.53 -4.07 15.30
C ASP A 174 -0.65 -3.07 14.52
N ILE A 175 0.63 -3.38 14.32
CA ILE A 175 1.58 -2.50 13.63
C ILE A 175 1.17 -2.26 12.17
N LEU A 176 0.68 -3.28 11.47
CA LEU A 176 0.19 -3.19 10.10
C LEU A 176 -1.04 -2.26 9.98
N ARG A 177 -1.91 -2.27 10.99
CA ARG A 177 -3.14 -1.48 11.05
C ARG A 177 -2.97 -0.10 11.66
N ALA A 178 -1.83 0.19 12.28
CA ALA A 178 -1.58 1.47 12.92
C ALA A 178 -1.42 2.58 11.89
N LYS A 179 -2.31 3.57 11.87
CA LYS A 179 -2.11 4.80 11.10
C LYS A 179 -1.02 5.63 11.78
N THR A 180 0.00 6.00 11.02
CA THR A 180 1.10 6.87 11.46
C THR A 180 1.26 8.01 10.49
N SER A 181 1.42 9.22 11.02
CA SER A 181 1.80 10.40 10.23
C SER A 181 3.30 10.37 9.97
N LEU A 182 3.70 9.59 8.98
CA LEU A 182 5.10 9.50 8.53
C LEU A 182 5.45 10.71 7.68
N ARG A 183 6.69 11.20 7.80
CA ARG A 183 7.22 12.30 6.99
C ARG A 183 8.58 11.88 6.44
N GLY A 184 8.85 12.21 5.19
CA GLY A 184 10.15 11.98 4.57
C GLY A 184 10.22 10.72 3.71
N LEU A 185 11.45 10.30 3.44
CA LEU A 185 11.79 9.15 2.59
C LEU A 185 12.06 7.94 3.49
N GLU A 186 11.30 6.87 3.27
CA GLU A 186 11.55 5.56 3.85
C GLU A 186 12.10 4.61 2.78
N GLU A 187 12.99 3.72 3.20
CA GLU A 187 13.64 2.74 2.35
C GLU A 187 13.53 1.36 2.96
N CYS A 188 13.18 0.37 2.14
CA CYS A 188 13.21 -1.03 2.50
C CYS A 188 13.96 -1.79 1.41
N ALA A 189 14.97 -2.56 1.79
CA ALA A 189 15.70 -3.44 0.89
C ALA A 189 15.57 -4.88 1.38
N PHE A 190 15.40 -5.81 0.44
CA PHE A 190 15.34 -7.23 0.71
C PHE A 190 15.79 -8.04 -0.51
N ASP A 191 16.31 -9.24 -0.27
CA ASP A 191 16.73 -10.14 -1.33
C ASP A 191 15.61 -11.13 -1.67
N MET A 192 15.35 -11.31 -2.96
CA MET A 192 14.38 -12.29 -3.47
C MET A 192 14.98 -13.05 -4.65
N GLY A 193 15.45 -14.27 -4.36
CA GLY A 193 16.21 -15.07 -5.32
C GLY A 193 17.57 -14.42 -5.63
N GLN A 194 17.82 -14.10 -6.90
CA GLN A 194 19.06 -13.44 -7.31
C GLN A 194 18.97 -11.91 -7.33
N HIS A 195 17.77 -11.34 -7.10
CA HIS A 195 17.54 -9.91 -7.18
C HIS A 195 17.48 -9.27 -5.80
N CYS A 196 18.07 -8.09 -5.68
CA CYS A 196 17.96 -7.26 -4.48
C CYS A 196 16.89 -6.19 -4.74
N PHE A 197 15.72 -6.34 -4.13
CA PHE A 197 14.63 -5.38 -4.26
C PHE A 197 14.86 -4.23 -3.29
N ARG A 198 14.72 -3.00 -3.78
CA ARG A 198 14.83 -1.79 -2.96
C ARG A 198 13.65 -0.89 -3.25
N ILE A 199 12.83 -0.65 -2.24
CA ILE A 199 11.58 0.08 -2.34
C ILE A 199 11.73 1.40 -1.60
N TYR A 200 11.50 2.48 -2.33
CA TYR A 200 11.48 3.84 -1.81
C TYR A 200 10.05 4.31 -1.68
N ARG A 201 9.72 4.81 -0.51
CA ARG A 201 8.42 5.43 -0.25
C ARG A 201 8.64 6.86 0.21
N TYR A 202 8.00 7.81 -0.47
CA TYR A 202 8.02 9.21 -0.07
C TYR A 202 6.65 9.65 0.42
N THR A 203 6.59 10.20 1.64
CA THR A 203 5.39 10.88 2.12
C THR A 203 5.66 12.40 2.11
N PRO A 204 4.95 13.18 1.26
CA PRO A 204 5.24 14.60 1.09
C PRO A 204 5.01 15.36 2.39
N VAL A 205 5.99 16.19 2.77
CA VAL A 205 5.93 17.02 4.00
C VAL A 205 4.94 18.18 3.83
N THR A 206 4.69 18.61 2.58
CA THR A 206 3.67 19.60 2.19
C THR A 206 3.03 19.24 0.84
N ARG A 207 1.76 19.64 0.59
CA ARG A 207 1.04 19.39 -0.69
C ARG A 207 1.81 19.86 -1.95
N ARG A 208 2.71 20.84 -1.82
CA ARG A 208 3.53 21.39 -2.93
C ARG A 208 4.87 20.65 -3.13
N SER A 209 5.26 19.76 -2.23
CA SER A 209 6.53 19.02 -2.29
C SER A 209 6.49 17.75 -3.14
N ILE A 210 5.36 17.43 -3.77
CA ILE A 210 5.20 16.27 -4.69
C ILE A 210 6.22 16.33 -5.85
N LEU A 211 6.72 17.54 -6.18
CA LEU A 211 7.72 17.77 -7.22
C LEU A 211 9.19 17.63 -6.76
N HIS A 212 9.47 17.24 -5.52
CA HIS A 212 10.86 17.17 -5.06
C HIS A 212 11.58 15.97 -5.68
N ARG A 213 12.44 16.31 -6.66
CA ARG A 213 13.68 15.64 -7.06
C ARG A 213 14.24 14.67 -6.01
N VAL A 214 13.68 13.48 -5.90
CA VAL A 214 14.41 12.37 -5.29
C VAL A 214 15.31 11.86 -6.41
N ILE A 215 16.58 12.28 -6.35
CA ILE A 215 17.68 11.86 -7.21
C ILE A 215 18.05 10.41 -6.86
N VAL A 216 17.07 9.52 -6.94
CA VAL A 216 17.27 8.09 -6.83
C VAL A 216 16.89 7.54 -8.19
N SER A 217 17.87 6.96 -8.88
CA SER A 217 17.61 6.21 -10.10
C SER A 217 16.71 5.05 -9.71
N VAL A 218 15.43 5.12 -10.09
CA VAL A 218 14.43 4.08 -9.88
C VAL A 218 14.12 3.41 -11.22
N ASP A 219 13.91 2.11 -11.16
CA ASP A 219 13.69 1.28 -12.35
C ASP A 219 12.18 1.09 -12.63
N PHE A 220 11.36 1.06 -11.57
CA PHE A 220 9.94 0.76 -11.64
C PHE A 220 9.10 1.74 -10.82
N LEU A 221 7.92 2.08 -11.35
CA LEU A 221 6.89 2.80 -10.59
C LEU A 221 5.92 1.80 -9.97
N LEU A 222 5.79 1.78 -8.65
CA LEU A 222 4.82 0.98 -7.93
C LEU A 222 3.69 1.88 -7.42
N PHE A 223 2.56 1.89 -8.14
CA PHE A 223 1.39 2.67 -7.76
C PHE A 223 0.43 1.84 -6.91
N VAL A 224 -0.03 2.38 -5.78
CA VAL A 224 -0.98 1.71 -4.86
C VAL A 224 -2.29 2.50 -4.83
N ALA A 225 -3.38 1.84 -5.19
CA ALA A 225 -4.75 2.37 -5.13
C ALA A 225 -5.63 1.48 -4.25
N SER A 226 -6.59 2.07 -3.54
CA SER A 226 -7.52 1.30 -2.71
C SER A 226 -8.81 1.01 -3.47
N LEU A 227 -9.15 -0.27 -3.59
CA LEU A 227 -10.40 -0.72 -4.20
C LEU A 227 -11.63 -0.29 -3.40
N SER A 228 -11.52 -0.11 -2.08
CA SER A 228 -12.65 0.19 -1.21
C SER A 228 -13.12 1.66 -1.24
N GLN A 229 -12.45 2.54 -1.98
CA GLN A 229 -12.76 3.98 -2.05
C GLN A 229 -13.86 4.33 -3.07
N TYR A 230 -14.42 3.33 -3.78
CA TYR A 230 -15.37 3.55 -4.88
C TYR A 230 -16.68 4.24 -4.45
N ASP A 231 -17.06 4.18 -3.18
CA ASP A 231 -18.28 4.75 -2.61
C ASP A 231 -18.00 5.86 -1.58
N GLN A 232 -16.77 6.38 -1.54
CA GLN A 232 -16.32 7.43 -0.62
C GLN A 232 -16.10 8.76 -1.34
N PHE A 233 -16.24 9.87 -0.59
CA PHE A 233 -16.09 11.25 -1.06
C PHE A 233 -15.10 12.01 -0.16
N GLU A 234 -14.42 13.03 -0.69
CA GLU A 234 -13.40 13.80 0.05
C GLU A 234 -13.99 14.56 1.25
N SER A 235 -15.22 15.05 1.13
CA SER A 235 -15.98 15.65 2.21
C SER A 235 -17.49 15.39 2.04
N SER A 236 -18.28 15.61 3.10
CA SER A 236 -19.73 15.44 3.09
C SER A 236 -20.45 16.35 2.07
N ASP A 237 -19.84 17.49 1.75
CA ASP A 237 -20.41 18.54 0.91
C ASP A 237 -19.89 18.49 -0.53
N ASP A 238 -18.95 17.58 -0.82
CA ASP A 238 -18.27 17.46 -2.11
C ASP A 238 -18.82 16.28 -2.91
N PHE A 239 -18.93 16.46 -4.23
CA PHE A 239 -19.40 15.43 -5.16
C PHE A 239 -18.25 14.66 -5.81
N GLU A 240 -16.99 15.00 -5.49
CA GLU A 240 -15.83 14.28 -6.00
C GLU A 240 -15.61 12.94 -5.29
N ASN A 241 -15.84 11.86 -6.04
CA ASN A 241 -15.59 10.50 -5.62
C ASN A 241 -14.08 10.22 -5.49
N LEU A 242 -13.65 9.61 -4.37
CA LEU A 242 -12.24 9.37 -4.07
C LEU A 242 -11.55 8.48 -5.12
N LEU A 243 -12.21 7.43 -5.61
CA LEU A 243 -11.63 6.58 -6.65
C LEU A 243 -11.39 7.34 -7.97
N ARG A 244 -12.28 8.27 -8.34
CA ARG A 244 -12.07 9.17 -9.49
C ARG A 244 -10.92 10.13 -9.27
N MET A 245 -10.80 10.71 -8.08
CA MET A 245 -9.66 11.54 -7.72
C MET A 245 -8.34 10.76 -7.82
N ASN A 246 -8.34 9.51 -7.37
CA ASN A 246 -7.19 8.61 -7.46
C ASN A 246 -6.81 8.29 -8.93
N LEU A 247 -7.78 8.04 -9.80
CA LEU A 247 -7.55 7.89 -11.25
C LEU A 247 -6.92 9.15 -11.88
N ASN A 248 -7.39 10.34 -11.50
CA ASN A 248 -6.83 11.61 -11.96
C ASN A 248 -5.38 11.81 -11.48
N LEU A 249 -5.10 11.50 -10.21
CA LEU A 249 -3.76 11.53 -9.65
C LEU A 249 -2.83 10.55 -10.39
N PHE A 250 -3.30 9.33 -10.64
CA PHE A 250 -2.55 8.34 -11.40
C PHE A 250 -2.21 8.84 -12.80
N LYS A 251 -3.18 9.39 -13.53
CA LYS A 251 -2.97 9.99 -14.85
C LYS A 251 -1.91 11.11 -14.82
N LEU A 252 -1.94 11.96 -13.80
CA LEU A 252 -0.95 13.03 -13.62
C LEU A 252 0.48 12.47 -13.43
N ILE A 253 0.61 11.42 -12.60
CA ILE A 253 1.90 10.78 -12.32
C ILE A 253 2.45 10.08 -13.58
N ILE A 254 1.61 9.31 -14.26
CA ILE A 254 1.99 8.57 -15.47
C ILE A 254 2.45 9.51 -16.59
N ASN A 255 1.81 10.67 -16.72
CA ASN A 255 2.14 11.67 -17.74
C ASN A 255 3.34 12.56 -17.36
N ASN A 256 3.86 12.43 -16.14
CA ASN A 256 5.03 13.19 -15.71
C ASN A 256 6.27 12.75 -16.50
N ARG A 257 7.03 13.72 -17.03
CA ARG A 257 8.26 13.50 -17.81
C ARG A 257 9.28 12.64 -17.06
N LEU A 258 9.33 12.72 -15.73
CA LEU A 258 10.26 11.95 -14.91
C LEU A 258 10.03 10.43 -14.99
N TYR A 259 8.80 10.00 -15.26
CA TYR A 259 8.40 8.58 -15.20
C TYR A 259 7.98 8.01 -16.56
N ARG A 260 8.13 8.77 -17.66
CA ARG A 260 7.52 8.46 -18.96
C ARG A 260 7.93 7.10 -19.54
N SER A 261 9.18 6.67 -19.33
CA SER A 261 9.72 5.40 -19.86
C SER A 261 9.71 4.25 -18.86
N MET A 262 9.29 4.47 -17.61
CA MET A 262 9.36 3.45 -16.57
C MET A 262 8.19 2.46 -16.67
N PRO A 263 8.40 1.14 -16.52
CA PRO A 263 7.31 0.20 -16.37
C PRO A 263 6.50 0.48 -15.09
N VAL A 264 5.20 0.20 -15.14
CA VAL A 264 4.27 0.49 -14.05
C VAL A 264 3.77 -0.81 -13.43
N ILE A 265 3.86 -0.90 -12.12
CA ILE A 265 3.25 -1.96 -11.32
C ILE A 265 2.13 -1.30 -10.53
N LEU A 266 0.92 -1.85 -10.66
CA LEU A 266 -0.28 -1.34 -10.03
C LEU A 266 -0.77 -2.34 -8.99
N PHE A 267 -0.80 -1.92 -7.73
CA PHE A 267 -1.40 -2.66 -6.64
C PHE A 267 -2.78 -2.08 -6.34
N LEU A 268 -3.80 -2.87 -6.67
CA LEU A 268 -5.19 -2.60 -6.33
C LEU A 268 -5.47 -3.26 -4.99
N ASN A 269 -5.26 -2.49 -3.93
CA ASN A 269 -5.23 -2.94 -2.55
C ASN A 269 -6.64 -2.94 -1.90
N LYS A 270 -6.75 -3.58 -0.74
CA LYS A 270 -8.00 -3.74 0.04
C LYS A 270 -9.08 -4.54 -0.69
N LYS A 271 -8.67 -5.60 -1.40
CA LYS A 271 -9.61 -6.52 -2.07
C LYS A 271 -10.59 -7.20 -1.10
N ASP A 272 -10.14 -7.42 0.14
CA ASP A 272 -10.93 -7.93 1.27
C ASP A 272 -12.09 -6.98 1.61
N ILE A 273 -11.79 -5.70 1.83
CA ILE A 273 -12.81 -4.70 2.15
C ILE A 273 -13.76 -4.47 0.96
N LEU A 274 -13.28 -4.54 -0.28
CA LEU A 274 -14.15 -4.48 -1.46
C LEU A 274 -15.16 -5.63 -1.48
N ALA A 275 -14.70 -6.86 -1.21
CA ALA A 275 -15.55 -8.05 -1.24
C ALA A 275 -16.69 -7.97 -0.20
N GLU A 276 -16.44 -7.36 0.95
CA GLU A 276 -17.47 -7.09 1.96
C GLU A 276 -18.41 -5.96 1.52
N LYS A 277 -17.86 -4.83 1.06
CA LYS A 277 -18.66 -3.63 0.74
C LYS A 277 -19.58 -3.80 -0.45
N ILE A 278 -19.17 -4.56 -1.47
CA ILE A 278 -19.97 -4.74 -2.70
C ILE A 278 -21.32 -5.42 -2.44
N GLN A 279 -21.46 -6.13 -1.30
CA GLN A 279 -22.72 -6.76 -0.88
C GLN A 279 -23.79 -5.74 -0.46
N THR A 280 -23.37 -4.56 0.01
CA THR A 280 -24.30 -3.53 0.57
C THR A 280 -24.25 -2.21 -0.19
N SER A 281 -23.15 -1.93 -0.89
CA SER A 281 -22.89 -0.68 -1.62
C SER A 281 -22.58 -1.00 -3.08
N HIS A 282 -23.52 -0.72 -3.98
CA HIS A 282 -23.43 -1.13 -5.38
C HIS A 282 -22.54 -0.20 -6.19
N LEU A 283 -21.56 -0.77 -6.91
CA LEU A 283 -20.61 -0.01 -7.74
C LEU A 283 -21.30 0.83 -8.83
N GLN A 284 -22.38 0.30 -9.42
CA GLN A 284 -23.14 0.96 -10.49
C GLN A 284 -23.73 2.32 -10.08
N THR A 285 -24.01 2.51 -8.79
CA THR A 285 -24.51 3.78 -8.25
C THR A 285 -23.49 4.91 -8.40
N TYR A 286 -22.20 4.59 -8.33
CA TYR A 286 -21.11 5.56 -8.40
C TYR A 286 -20.46 5.61 -9.79
N PHE A 287 -20.43 4.47 -10.48
CA PHE A 287 -19.89 4.28 -11.82
C PHE A 287 -20.96 3.67 -12.73
N PRO A 288 -21.78 4.51 -13.39
CA PRO A 288 -22.85 4.04 -14.27
C PRO A 288 -22.34 3.21 -15.46
N GLU A 289 -21.06 3.30 -15.81
CA GLU A 289 -20.43 2.51 -16.87
C GLU A 289 -20.24 1.03 -16.48
N PHE A 290 -20.40 0.69 -15.20
CA PHE A 290 -20.29 -0.68 -14.71
C PHE A 290 -21.52 -1.50 -15.09
N THR A 291 -21.31 -2.57 -15.86
CA THR A 291 -22.36 -3.47 -16.36
C THR A 291 -22.36 -4.85 -15.67
N GLY A 292 -21.49 -5.05 -14.67
CA GLY A 292 -21.42 -6.29 -13.92
C GLY A 292 -22.60 -6.49 -12.96
N LYS A 293 -22.74 -7.71 -12.45
CA LYS A 293 -23.81 -8.03 -11.50
C LYS A 293 -23.57 -7.35 -10.15
N GLN A 294 -24.65 -6.99 -9.46
CA GLN A 294 -24.57 -6.50 -8.08
C GLN A 294 -24.02 -7.59 -7.15
N GLY A 295 -23.18 -7.20 -6.18
CA GLY A 295 -22.54 -8.13 -5.24
C GLY A 295 -21.38 -8.95 -5.81
N ASP A 296 -21.05 -8.78 -7.10
CA ASP A 296 -19.94 -9.50 -7.75
C ASP A 296 -18.62 -8.76 -7.56
N ALA A 297 -17.83 -9.22 -6.58
CA ALA A 297 -16.53 -8.64 -6.26
C ALA A 297 -15.51 -8.81 -7.40
N GLU A 298 -15.54 -9.92 -8.13
CA GLU A 298 -14.61 -10.18 -9.23
C GLU A 298 -14.89 -9.26 -10.42
N ALA A 299 -16.16 -9.12 -10.79
CA ALA A 299 -16.56 -8.17 -11.84
C ALA A 299 -16.19 -6.73 -11.46
N ALA A 300 -16.40 -6.33 -10.20
CA ALA A 300 -16.02 -5.01 -9.70
C ALA A 300 -14.49 -4.78 -9.76
N MET A 301 -13.70 -5.76 -9.31
CA MET A 301 -12.23 -5.74 -9.39
C MET A 301 -11.75 -5.59 -10.83
N ASP A 302 -12.31 -6.37 -11.76
CA ASP A 302 -11.95 -6.35 -13.17
C ASP A 302 -12.31 -5.04 -13.86
N PHE A 303 -13.45 -4.43 -13.50
CA PHE A 303 -13.83 -3.11 -13.98
C PHE A 303 -12.85 -2.04 -13.50
N ILE A 304 -12.56 -1.98 -12.19
CA ILE A 304 -11.61 -1.00 -11.63
C ILE A 304 -10.22 -1.19 -12.23
N ARG A 305 -9.77 -2.44 -12.39
CA ARG A 305 -8.54 -2.77 -13.12
C ARG A 305 -8.53 -2.18 -14.52
N GLY A 306 -9.62 -2.34 -15.27
CA GLY A 306 -9.77 -1.77 -16.61
C GLY A 306 -9.62 -0.24 -16.64
N LEU A 307 -10.20 0.46 -15.66
CA LEU A 307 -10.07 1.92 -15.55
C LEU A 307 -8.61 2.36 -15.47
N PHE A 308 -7.82 1.77 -14.57
CA PHE A 308 -6.41 2.12 -14.43
C PHE A 308 -5.56 1.62 -15.61
N GLN A 309 -5.78 0.39 -16.08
CA GLN A 309 -5.01 -0.18 -17.20
C GLN A 309 -5.16 0.65 -18.47
N SER A 310 -6.37 1.14 -18.76
CA SER A 310 -6.63 1.95 -19.96
C SER A 310 -5.75 3.20 -20.03
N ILE A 311 -5.46 3.83 -18.88
CA ILE A 311 -4.61 5.03 -18.77
C ILE A 311 -3.16 4.69 -19.17
N VAL A 312 -2.63 3.56 -18.74
CA VAL A 312 -1.23 3.18 -19.02
C VAL A 312 -1.06 2.68 -20.46
N ILE A 313 -2.04 1.90 -20.95
CA ILE A 313 -2.04 1.35 -22.31
C ILE A 313 -2.14 2.47 -23.34
N ALA A 314 -2.92 3.52 -23.07
CA ALA A 314 -3.01 4.69 -23.93
C ALA A 314 -1.66 5.39 -24.14
N GLU A 315 -0.75 5.31 -23.16
CA GLU A 315 0.62 5.83 -23.24
C GLU A 315 1.62 4.81 -23.81
N GLY A 316 1.18 3.62 -24.24
CA GLY A 316 2.02 2.59 -24.83
C GLY A 316 3.01 1.93 -23.86
N ARG A 317 2.71 1.96 -22.55
CA ARG A 317 3.60 1.49 -21.48
C ARG A 317 3.24 0.08 -21.00
N LEU A 318 4.24 -0.64 -20.49
CA LEU A 318 4.03 -1.90 -19.79
C LEU A 318 3.37 -1.66 -18.43
N VAL A 319 2.27 -2.37 -18.17
CA VAL A 319 1.55 -2.37 -16.90
C VAL A 319 1.39 -3.78 -16.37
N CYS A 320 1.74 -3.98 -15.10
CA CYS A 320 1.48 -5.22 -14.38
C CYS A 320 0.52 -4.89 -13.23
N VAL A 321 -0.61 -5.60 -13.13
CA VAL A 321 -1.64 -5.30 -12.12
C VAL A 321 -1.81 -6.48 -11.18
N HIS A 322 -1.78 -6.21 -9.88
CA HIS A 322 -2.04 -7.19 -8.83
C HIS A 322 -3.15 -6.70 -7.92
N PHE A 323 -4.10 -7.59 -7.62
CA PHE A 323 -5.07 -7.38 -6.56
C PHE A 323 -4.45 -7.79 -5.23
N THR A 324 -4.36 -6.84 -4.31
CA THR A 324 -3.64 -7.02 -3.05
C THR A 324 -4.53 -6.85 -1.83
N CYS A 325 -4.18 -7.59 -0.78
CA CYS A 325 -4.58 -7.32 0.60
C CYS A 325 -3.29 -7.13 1.39
N ALA A 326 -2.97 -5.88 1.73
CA ALA A 326 -1.74 -5.55 2.44
C ALA A 326 -1.62 -6.19 3.84
N LEU A 327 -2.70 -6.74 4.38
CA LEU A 327 -2.74 -7.47 5.65
C LEU A 327 -2.50 -8.97 5.49
N ASP A 328 -2.52 -9.50 4.26
CA ASP A 328 -2.28 -10.90 3.96
C ASP A 328 -0.84 -11.09 3.47
N PRO A 329 0.04 -11.71 4.29
CA PRO A 329 1.43 -11.89 3.92
C PRO A 329 1.62 -12.79 2.70
N GLY A 330 0.78 -13.82 2.54
CA GLY A 330 0.88 -14.76 1.42
C GLY A 330 0.53 -14.07 0.10
N ASN A 331 -0.51 -13.24 0.10
CA ASN A 331 -0.88 -12.48 -1.08
C ASN A 331 0.19 -11.46 -1.51
N ILE A 332 0.82 -10.74 -0.57
CA ILE A 332 1.91 -9.82 -0.89
C ILE A 332 3.15 -10.58 -1.39
N HIS A 333 3.51 -11.69 -0.73
CA HIS A 333 4.62 -12.52 -1.17
C HIS A 333 4.44 -13.03 -2.61
N GLN A 334 3.24 -13.54 -2.93
CA GLN A 334 2.93 -14.03 -4.27
C GLN A 334 2.99 -12.90 -5.32
N ALA A 335 2.49 -11.70 -4.99
CA ALA A 335 2.57 -10.56 -5.91
C ALA A 335 4.04 -10.21 -6.25
N PHE A 336 4.95 -10.25 -5.28
CA PHE A 336 6.39 -10.02 -5.55
C PHE A 336 7.06 -11.18 -6.30
N CYS A 337 6.66 -12.43 -6.05
CA CYS A 337 7.08 -13.57 -6.89
C CYS A 337 6.69 -13.34 -8.36
N ASP A 338 5.44 -12.95 -8.62
CA ASP A 338 4.95 -12.70 -9.96
C ASP A 338 5.66 -11.52 -10.64
N ILE A 339 5.98 -10.45 -9.89
CA ILE A 339 6.78 -9.32 -10.40
C ILE A 339 8.17 -9.79 -10.79
N LYS A 340 8.82 -10.59 -9.94
CA LYS A 340 10.15 -11.13 -10.19
C LYS A 340 10.14 -11.99 -11.47
N ASP A 341 9.15 -12.85 -11.63
CA ASP A 341 9.10 -13.81 -12.75
C ASP A 341 8.64 -13.18 -14.07
N ASN A 342 7.69 -12.23 -14.04
CA ASN A 342 7.09 -11.66 -15.25
C ASN A 342 7.68 -10.32 -15.68
N VAL A 343 8.02 -9.45 -14.73
CA VAL A 343 8.48 -8.08 -15.03
C VAL A 343 9.98 -8.04 -15.19
N LEU A 344 10.74 -8.65 -14.26
CA LEU A 344 12.19 -8.61 -14.32
C LEU A 344 12.76 -9.45 -15.47
N ALA A 345 12.15 -10.61 -15.75
CA ALA A 345 12.57 -11.45 -16.88
C ALA A 345 12.42 -10.73 -18.23
N TYR A 346 11.46 -9.81 -18.36
CA TYR A 346 11.18 -9.11 -19.61
C TYR A 346 11.96 -7.80 -19.77
N VAL A 347 12.17 -7.07 -18.66
CA VAL A 347 12.78 -5.73 -18.69
C VAL A 347 14.32 -5.81 -18.62
N VAL A 348 14.90 -6.74 -17.86
CA VAL A 348 16.35 -6.82 -17.63
C VAL A 348 17.17 -7.13 -18.89
N PRO A 349 16.74 -8.01 -19.83
CA PRO A 349 17.48 -8.22 -21.07
C PRO A 349 17.54 -6.98 -21.95
N ARG A 350 16.45 -6.19 -22.00
CA ARG A 350 16.29 -5.04 -22.90
C ARG A 350 16.99 -3.77 -22.40
N VAL A 351 17.22 -3.63 -21.10
CA VAL A 351 18.02 -2.52 -20.54
C VAL A 351 19.51 -2.68 -20.89
N ASN A 352 19.99 -3.90 -21.09
CA ASN A 352 21.39 -4.17 -21.49
C ASN A 352 21.67 -3.97 -22.99
N GLU A 353 20.64 -3.82 -23.83
CA GLU A 353 20.77 -3.65 -25.28
C GLU A 353 20.77 -2.17 -25.74
N GLY A 354 20.72 -1.22 -24.80
CA GLY A 354 20.64 0.21 -25.10
C GLY A 354 19.24 0.66 -25.55
N PRO A 355 19.04 1.96 -25.78
CA PRO A 355 17.71 2.53 -26.02
C PRO A 355 17.25 2.19 -27.45
N GLN A 356 16.71 1.00 -27.65
CA GLN A 356 15.95 0.67 -28.85
C GLN A 356 14.45 0.88 -28.61
N CYS A 357 13.83 1.58 -29.55
CA CYS A 357 12.42 1.94 -29.57
C CYS A 357 11.52 0.74 -29.27
N TRP A 358 10.51 0.96 -28.43
CA TRP A 358 9.46 0.00 -28.06
C TRP A 358 8.56 -0.34 -29.25
N GLY A 359 9.09 -1.08 -30.24
CA GLY A 359 8.35 -1.60 -31.38
C GLY A 359 8.04 -3.08 -31.17
N GLY A 360 6.79 -3.41 -30.86
CA GLY A 360 6.34 -4.80 -30.74
C GLY A 360 5.17 -4.99 -29.78
N THR A 361 4.09 -4.24 -29.97
CA THR A 361 2.90 -4.22 -29.09
C THR A 361 1.92 -5.37 -29.31
N GLU A 362 2.05 -6.20 -30.35
CA GLU A 362 1.01 -7.19 -30.70
C GLU A 362 1.15 -8.57 -30.02
N GLN A 363 2.34 -8.95 -29.53
CA GLN A 363 2.53 -10.22 -28.79
C GLN A 363 2.35 -10.06 -27.27
N LEU A 364 2.37 -8.84 -26.75
CA LEU A 364 2.34 -8.54 -25.30
C LEU A 364 0.94 -8.58 -24.67
N ILE A 365 -0.12 -8.47 -25.46
CA ILE A 365 -1.51 -8.43 -24.97
C ILE A 365 -1.99 -9.83 -24.50
N LYS A 366 -1.27 -10.91 -24.80
CA LYS A 366 -1.68 -12.30 -24.48
C LYS A 366 -0.97 -12.96 -23.30
N LEU A 367 0.08 -12.37 -22.74
CA LEU A 367 0.96 -13.05 -21.76
C LEU A 367 0.66 -12.76 -20.28
N ILE A 368 -0.38 -11.99 -19.98
CA ILE A 368 -0.84 -11.75 -18.61
C ILE A 368 -2.24 -12.36 -18.46
N LYS A 369 -2.31 -13.71 -18.37
CA LYS A 369 -3.43 -14.38 -17.72
C LYS A 369 -2.93 -14.96 -16.40
N PRO A 370 -3.62 -14.74 -15.27
CA PRO A 370 -3.32 -15.48 -14.06
C PRO A 370 -3.56 -16.97 -14.31
N SER A 371 -2.72 -17.82 -13.71
CA SER A 371 -2.95 -19.26 -13.63
C SER A 371 -4.16 -19.52 -12.74
N THR A 372 -5.36 -19.50 -13.32
CA THR A 372 -6.52 -20.19 -12.76
C THR A 372 -6.95 -21.27 -13.74
N ASP A 373 -6.74 -22.50 -13.29
CA ASP A 373 -7.11 -23.73 -13.96
C ASP A 373 -8.64 -23.84 -13.99
N VAL A 374 -9.28 -23.46 -15.10
CA VAL A 374 -10.67 -23.84 -15.40
C VAL A 374 -10.77 -24.20 -16.88
N ARG A 375 -10.81 -25.50 -17.15
CA ARG A 375 -11.16 -26.08 -18.45
C ARG A 375 -12.54 -25.58 -18.87
N TYR A 376 -12.63 -24.88 -20.01
CA TYR A 376 -13.88 -24.78 -20.76
C TYR A 376 -13.69 -25.37 -22.15
N ARG A 377 -14.50 -26.41 -22.43
CA ARG A 377 -14.53 -27.19 -23.67
C ARG A 377 -14.90 -26.31 -24.85
N ASP A 378 -14.11 -26.42 -25.90
CA ASP A 378 -14.46 -26.10 -27.29
C ASP A 378 -15.82 -26.67 -27.69
N LYS A 379 -16.70 -25.83 -28.24
CA LYS A 379 -17.70 -26.23 -29.24
C LYS A 379 -17.99 -25.09 -30.22
N LYS A 380 -17.39 -25.24 -31.40
CA LYS A 380 -17.93 -24.94 -32.75
C LYS A 380 -18.56 -23.56 -33.00
N ILE A 381 -17.83 -22.72 -33.75
CA ILE A 381 -18.41 -21.96 -34.87
C ILE A 381 -17.45 -22.04 -36.06
N LYS A 382 -17.71 -23.00 -36.97
CA LYS A 382 -17.24 -22.95 -38.36
C LYS A 382 -18.41 -22.45 -39.22
N THR A 383 -18.05 -21.84 -40.34
CA THR A 383 -18.84 -21.59 -41.57
C THR A 383 -19.88 -20.47 -41.55
N ARG A 384 -19.53 -19.33 -42.16
CA ARG A 384 -20.03 -18.95 -43.50
C ARG A 384 -19.33 -17.67 -44.01
N ILE A 385 -18.41 -17.84 -44.95
CA ILE A 385 -18.14 -16.88 -46.02
C ILE A 385 -18.67 -17.55 -47.28
N LYS A 386 -19.71 -16.95 -47.89
CA LYS A 386 -20.12 -17.03 -49.31
C LYS A 386 -21.53 -16.45 -49.45
N LYS A 387 -21.62 -15.17 -49.77
CA LYS A 387 -22.09 -14.66 -51.05
C LYS A 387 -21.84 -13.16 -51.12
#